data_AF-A0A937QE22-F1
#
_entry.id   AF-A0A937QE22-F1
#
_cell.length_a   1.000
_cell.length_b   1.000
_cell.length_c   1.000
_cell.angle_alpha   90.00
_cell.angle_beta   90.00
_cell.angle_gamma   90.00
#
_symmetry.space_group_name_H-M   'P 1'
#
loop_
_entity.id
_entity.type
_entity.pdbx_description
1 polymer ?
#
loop_
_entity_poly.entity_id
_entity_poly.type
_entity_poly.pdbx_seq_one_letter_code
_entity_poly.pdbx_strand_id
1 'polypeptide(L)'
;MKFVVIGGDAAGMSAASRAKRNQPDMDVTVLEQTADVSYSACGMPYNIADPDREIDDLVVRHSHVFRDKQGIDLRTGHRVETIDPVAKIIGGRTLKGDDFQLPYDRLLIATGASPVIPDLPGFDLSGVMGLKYLEDGRRVKRFVVDQNVRRVVIIGMGYIALEMCEALRARDIEVDMVKPRPVFLP
;
A
#
# COMPACT_ATOMS: atom_id res chain seq x y z
N MET A 1 -12.55 -0.74 -25.58
CA MET A 1 -12.13 0.53 -24.95
C MET A 1 -11.10 0.19 -23.89
N LYS A 2 -9.93 0.82 -23.94
CA LYS A 2 -8.82 0.59 -23.01
C LYS A 2 -8.95 1.49 -21.79
N PHE A 3 -9.39 0.90 -20.68
CA PHE A 3 -9.43 1.58 -19.39
C PHE A 3 -8.24 1.15 -18.55
N VAL A 4 -7.34 2.10 -18.28
CA VAL A 4 -6.14 1.85 -17.47
C VAL A 4 -6.32 2.48 -16.11
N VAL A 5 -5.94 1.75 -15.07
CA VAL A 5 -5.97 2.19 -13.67
C VAL A 5 -4.58 2.12 -13.08
N ILE A 6 -4.13 3.21 -12.44
CA ILE A 6 -2.86 3.27 -11.72
C ILE A 6 -3.15 3.15 -10.22
N GLY A 7 -2.71 2.06 -9.59
CA GLY A 7 -2.99 1.71 -8.20
C GLY A 7 -3.99 0.56 -8.08
N GLY A 8 -3.59 -0.54 -7.44
CA GLY A 8 -4.33 -1.81 -7.35
C GLY A 8 -4.90 -2.12 -5.96
N ASP A 9 -5.20 -1.10 -5.17
CA ASP A 9 -5.82 -1.26 -3.85
C ASP A 9 -7.26 -0.71 -3.83
N ALA A 10 -7.68 0.00 -2.77
CA ALA A 10 -9.08 0.32 -2.52
C ALA A 10 -9.82 0.97 -3.70
N ALA A 11 -9.38 2.16 -4.15
CA ALA A 11 -10.08 2.91 -5.19
C ALA A 11 -9.94 2.24 -6.57
N GLY A 12 -8.73 1.82 -6.94
CA GLY A 12 -8.44 1.28 -8.26
C GLY A 12 -9.13 -0.05 -8.52
N MET A 13 -9.06 -1.00 -7.56
CA MET A 13 -9.72 -2.30 -7.74
C MET A 13 -11.24 -2.21 -7.64
N SER A 14 -11.77 -1.27 -6.85
CA SER A 14 -13.20 -0.97 -6.83
C SER A 14 -13.69 -0.49 -8.20
N ALA A 15 -12.97 0.46 -8.81
CA ALA A 15 -13.29 0.99 -10.13
C ALA A 15 -13.15 -0.08 -11.22
N ALA A 16 -12.02 -0.81 -11.27
CA ALA A 16 -11.77 -1.86 -12.24
C ALA A 16 -12.83 -2.98 -12.18
N SER A 17 -13.14 -3.45 -10.97
CA SER A 17 -14.17 -4.47 -10.77
C SER A 17 -15.56 -3.99 -11.18
N ARG A 18 -15.90 -2.73 -10.89
CA ARG A 18 -17.19 -2.15 -11.31
C ARG A 18 -17.27 -1.96 -12.82
N ALA A 19 -16.17 -1.54 -13.46
CA ALA A 19 -16.07 -1.40 -14.90
C ALA A 19 -16.34 -2.75 -15.60
N LYS A 20 -15.65 -3.82 -15.21
CA LYS A 20 -15.88 -5.16 -15.79
C LYS A 20 -17.29 -5.70 -15.55
N ARG A 21 -17.91 -5.43 -14.40
CA ARG A 21 -19.30 -5.82 -14.14
C ARG A 21 -20.29 -5.08 -15.04
N ASN A 22 -20.06 -3.80 -15.30
CA ASN A 22 -20.98 -2.99 -16.11
C ASN A 22 -20.74 -3.16 -17.61
N GLN A 23 -19.49 -3.44 -18.02
CA GLN A 23 -19.08 -3.62 -19.40
C GLN A 23 -18.05 -4.77 -19.49
N PRO A 24 -18.53 -6.02 -19.63
CA PRO A 24 -17.66 -7.20 -19.67
C PRO A 24 -16.61 -7.18 -20.77
N ASP A 25 -16.90 -6.54 -21.92
CA ASP A 25 -15.98 -6.45 -23.06
C ASP A 25 -14.98 -5.28 -22.97
N MET A 26 -14.99 -4.52 -21.86
CA MET A 26 -14.00 -3.47 -21.64
C MET A 26 -12.62 -4.08 -21.35
N ASP A 27 -11.59 -3.57 -22.03
CA ASP A 27 -10.19 -3.91 -21.76
C ASP A 27 -9.72 -3.12 -20.54
N VAL A 28 -9.74 -3.77 -19.38
CA VAL A 28 -9.34 -3.14 -18.11
C VAL A 28 -7.96 -3.63 -17.70
N THR A 29 -6.99 -2.72 -17.65
CA THR A 29 -5.65 -2.99 -17.13
C THR A 29 -5.44 -2.22 -15.83
N VAL A 30 -4.97 -2.90 -14.80
CA VAL A 30 -4.60 -2.27 -13.51
C VAL A 30 -3.10 -2.44 -13.31
N LEU A 31 -2.39 -1.35 -13.05
CA LEU A 31 -0.97 -1.36 -12.74
C LEU A 31 -0.77 -1.05 -11.27
N GLU A 32 -0.12 -1.96 -10.55
CA GLU A 32 0.22 -1.82 -9.13
C GLU A 32 1.73 -1.92 -8.97
N GLN A 33 2.34 -0.95 -8.29
CA GLN A 33 3.79 -0.89 -8.13
C GLN A 33 4.32 -1.96 -7.15
N THR A 34 3.50 -2.38 -6.19
CA THR A 34 3.84 -3.40 -5.19
C THR A 34 3.48 -4.81 -5.66
N ALA A 35 3.78 -5.81 -4.83
CA ALA A 35 3.41 -7.20 -5.08
C ALA A 35 1.96 -7.53 -4.66
N ASP A 36 1.37 -6.72 -3.78
CA ASP A 36 0.10 -6.99 -3.12
C ASP A 36 -1.02 -6.10 -3.66
N VAL A 37 -2.24 -6.64 -3.67
CA VAL A 37 -3.45 -5.94 -4.12
C VAL A 37 -4.61 -6.26 -3.20
N SER A 38 -5.60 -5.37 -3.15
CA SER A 38 -6.87 -5.61 -2.46
C SER A 38 -6.69 -6.21 -1.07
N TYR A 39 -5.89 -5.56 -0.24
CA TYR A 39 -5.65 -5.97 1.15
C TYR A 39 -6.28 -4.97 2.11
N SER A 40 -6.55 -5.41 3.34
CA SER A 40 -7.05 -4.53 4.39
C SER A 40 -5.92 -3.71 4.99
N ALA A 41 -5.59 -2.58 4.36
CA ALA A 41 -4.56 -1.66 4.87
C ALA A 41 -4.89 -1.16 6.29
N CYS A 42 -6.16 -0.85 6.57
CA CYS A 42 -6.64 -0.45 7.90
C CYS A 42 -6.51 -1.58 8.94
N GLY A 43 -6.40 -2.83 8.50
CA GLY A 43 -6.20 -4.00 9.37
C GLY A 43 -4.76 -4.16 9.85
N MET A 44 -3.78 -3.44 9.28
CA MET A 44 -2.36 -3.66 9.58
C MET A 44 -2.01 -3.43 11.06
N PRO A 45 -2.44 -2.34 11.74
CA PRO A 45 -2.13 -2.16 13.16
C PRO A 45 -2.66 -3.32 14.02
N TYR A 46 -3.90 -3.74 13.78
CA TYR A 46 -4.53 -4.85 14.52
C TYR A 46 -3.85 -6.20 14.25
N ASN A 47 -3.38 -6.44 13.04
CA ASN A 47 -2.57 -7.63 12.74
C ASN A 47 -1.19 -7.56 13.39
N ILE A 48 -0.58 -6.37 13.47
CA ILE A 48 0.71 -6.18 14.17
C ILE A 48 0.57 -6.46 15.66
N ALA A 49 -0.60 -6.20 16.26
CA ALA A 49 -0.88 -6.51 17.67
C ALA A 49 -0.89 -8.01 17.97
N ASP A 50 -1.21 -8.85 16.97
CA ASP A 50 -1.28 -10.31 17.09
C ASP A 50 0.00 -10.95 16.52
N PRO A 51 0.95 -11.41 17.35
CA PRO A 51 2.20 -11.98 16.85
C PRO A 51 2.01 -13.28 16.06
N ASP A 52 0.94 -14.04 16.32
CA ASP A 52 0.72 -15.37 15.74
C ASP A 52 -0.03 -15.33 14.41
N ARG A 53 -0.61 -14.17 14.07
CA ARG A 53 -1.36 -13.98 12.83
C ARG A 53 -0.47 -13.55 11.67
N GLU A 54 -0.54 -14.23 10.54
CA GLU A 54 0.21 -13.81 9.36
C GLU A 54 -0.37 -12.50 8.78
N ILE A 55 0.51 -11.60 8.34
CA ILE A 55 0.09 -10.32 7.74
C ILE A 55 -0.62 -10.54 6.39
N ASP A 56 -0.30 -11.65 5.71
CA ASP A 56 -0.92 -12.07 4.45
C ASP A 56 -2.41 -12.42 4.63
N ASP A 57 -2.89 -12.68 5.84
CA ASP A 57 -4.32 -12.84 6.14
C ASP A 57 -5.13 -11.56 5.86
N LEU A 58 -4.47 -10.41 5.70
CA LEU A 58 -5.12 -9.17 5.31
C LEU A 58 -5.41 -9.10 3.81
N VAL A 59 -4.86 -10.00 2.99
CA VAL A 59 -5.14 -10.06 1.55
C VAL A 59 -6.56 -10.57 1.34
N VAL A 60 -7.47 -9.68 0.95
CA VAL A 60 -8.88 -10.02 0.72
C VAL A 60 -9.04 -10.80 -0.58
N ARG A 61 -8.16 -10.52 -1.57
CA ARG A 61 -8.19 -11.20 -2.85
C ARG A 61 -6.83 -11.15 -3.55
N HIS A 62 -6.28 -12.31 -3.86
CA HIS A 62 -5.03 -12.41 -4.62
C HIS A 62 -5.19 -11.98 -6.08
N SER A 63 -4.08 -11.51 -6.66
CA SER A 63 -4.02 -10.95 -8.02
C SER A 63 -4.55 -11.90 -9.11
N HIS A 64 -4.24 -13.21 -9.01
CA HIS A 64 -4.70 -14.20 -9.98
C HIS A 64 -6.23 -14.28 -10.08
N VAL A 65 -6.96 -14.09 -8.96
CA VAL A 65 -8.42 -14.13 -8.94
C VAL A 65 -9.02 -13.04 -9.84
N PHE A 66 -8.41 -11.86 -9.89
CA PHE A 66 -8.88 -10.77 -10.76
C PHE A 66 -8.66 -11.06 -12.24
N ARG A 67 -7.52 -11.70 -12.58
CA ARG A 67 -7.23 -12.13 -13.95
C ARG A 67 -8.20 -13.23 -14.38
N ASP A 68 -8.25 -14.31 -13.60
CA ASP A 68 -8.92 -15.55 -13.99
C ASP A 68 -10.43 -15.46 -13.93
N LYS A 69 -10.99 -14.73 -12.94
CA LYS A 69 -12.44 -14.68 -12.70
C LYS A 69 -13.10 -13.40 -13.16
N GLN A 70 -12.34 -12.32 -13.37
CA GLN A 70 -12.91 -11.01 -13.70
C GLN A 70 -12.42 -10.44 -15.03
N GLY A 71 -11.47 -11.10 -15.70
CA GLY A 71 -10.90 -10.60 -16.96
C GLY A 71 -10.26 -9.23 -16.82
N ILE A 72 -9.68 -8.94 -15.64
CA ILE A 72 -8.89 -7.73 -15.38
C ILE A 72 -7.43 -8.10 -15.62
N ASP A 73 -6.77 -7.40 -16.54
CA ASP A 73 -5.32 -7.49 -16.73
C ASP A 73 -4.62 -6.73 -15.59
N LEU A 74 -4.53 -7.38 -14.43
CA LEU A 74 -3.86 -6.84 -13.26
C LEU A 74 -2.36 -7.14 -13.33
N ARG A 75 -1.52 -6.12 -13.28
CA ARG A 75 -0.06 -6.25 -13.33
C ARG A 75 0.57 -5.64 -12.07
N THR A 76 0.93 -6.51 -11.13
CA THR A 76 1.72 -6.15 -9.95
C THR A 76 3.17 -5.92 -10.32
N GLY A 77 3.90 -5.19 -9.49
CA GLY A 77 5.26 -4.80 -9.77
C GLY A 77 5.44 -3.91 -11.00
N HIS A 78 4.45 -3.09 -11.34
CA HIS A 78 4.51 -2.13 -12.45
C HIS A 78 4.31 -0.71 -11.91
N ARG A 79 5.39 0.07 -11.88
CA ARG A 79 5.37 1.48 -11.44
C ARG A 79 5.21 2.38 -12.66
N VAL A 80 4.13 3.15 -12.70
CA VAL A 80 3.94 4.21 -13.70
C VAL A 80 4.72 5.45 -13.27
N GLU A 81 5.48 6.03 -14.20
CA GLU A 81 6.35 7.18 -13.94
C GLU A 81 6.02 8.36 -14.85
N THR A 82 5.42 8.12 -16.02
CA THR A 82 5.06 9.16 -16.98
C THR A 82 3.65 8.97 -17.53
N ILE A 83 3.00 10.09 -17.84
CA ILE A 83 1.70 10.14 -18.52
C ILE A 83 1.84 11.17 -19.64
N ASP A 84 1.68 10.74 -20.89
CA ASP A 84 1.51 11.61 -22.05
C ASP A 84 0.01 11.70 -22.39
N PRO A 85 -0.68 12.81 -22.02
CA PRO A 85 -2.09 12.96 -22.28
C PRO A 85 -2.43 13.26 -23.74
N VAL A 86 -1.46 13.72 -24.54
CA VAL A 86 -1.65 14.00 -25.98
C VAL A 86 -1.61 12.69 -26.76
N ALA A 87 -0.56 11.89 -26.56
CA ALA A 87 -0.44 10.57 -27.17
C ALA A 87 -1.35 9.51 -26.52
N LYS A 88 -1.88 9.81 -25.32
CA LYS A 88 -2.63 8.90 -24.45
C LYS A 88 -1.86 7.62 -24.15
N ILE A 89 -0.61 7.79 -23.73
CA ILE A 89 0.30 6.71 -23.36
C ILE A 89 0.77 6.95 -21.94
N ILE A 90 0.82 5.89 -21.15
CA ILE A 90 1.56 5.88 -19.88
C ILE A 90 2.85 5.10 -20.07
N GLY A 91 3.88 5.47 -19.31
CA GLY A 91 5.16 4.79 -19.28
C GLY A 91 5.65 4.58 -17.87
N GLY A 92 6.57 3.64 -17.70
CA GLY A 92 7.19 3.40 -16.41
C GLY A 92 8.05 2.15 -16.42
N ARG A 93 8.25 1.59 -15.23
CA ARG A 93 9.22 0.52 -14.99
C ARG A 93 8.62 -0.62 -14.19
N THR A 94 9.00 -1.85 -14.52
CA THR A 94 8.66 -3.03 -13.73
C THR A 94 9.60 -3.16 -12.52
N LEU A 95 9.23 -3.92 -11.49
CA LEU A 95 10.12 -4.24 -10.37
C LEU A 95 11.40 -4.98 -10.81
N LYS A 96 11.41 -5.57 -12.01
CA LYS A 96 12.59 -6.20 -12.61
C LYS A 96 13.53 -5.20 -13.28
N GLY A 97 13.11 -3.94 -13.44
CA GLY A 97 13.87 -2.89 -14.09
C GLY A 97 13.53 -2.68 -15.56
N ASP A 98 12.58 -3.45 -16.12
CA ASP A 98 12.19 -3.34 -17.53
C ASP A 98 11.29 -2.12 -17.74
N ASP A 99 11.55 -1.34 -18.80
CA ASP A 99 10.68 -0.25 -19.18
C ASP A 99 9.43 -0.77 -19.91
N PHE A 100 8.30 -0.09 -19.73
CA PHE A 100 7.06 -0.40 -20.45
C PHE A 100 6.34 0.88 -20.90
N GLN A 101 5.51 0.73 -21.93
CA GLN A 101 4.54 1.72 -22.34
C GLN A 101 3.18 1.06 -22.58
N LEU A 102 2.11 1.78 -22.29
CA LEU A 102 0.74 1.30 -22.46
C LEU A 102 -0.18 2.42 -22.94
N PRO A 103 -0.86 2.26 -24.09
CA PRO A 103 -1.88 3.22 -24.53
C PRO A 103 -3.17 3.08 -23.71
N TYR A 104 -3.92 4.18 -23.56
CA TYR A 104 -5.21 4.19 -22.88
C TYR A 104 -6.26 5.04 -23.63
N ASP A 105 -7.54 4.68 -23.49
CA ASP A 105 -8.66 5.53 -23.90
C ASP A 105 -9.19 6.34 -22.71
N ARG A 106 -9.13 5.75 -21.52
CA ARG A 106 -9.49 6.35 -20.23
C ARG A 106 -8.46 5.94 -19.19
N LEU A 107 -8.10 6.88 -18.31
CA LEU A 107 -7.13 6.69 -17.24
C LEU A 107 -7.74 7.05 -15.90
N LEU A 108 -7.57 6.19 -14.90
CA LEU A 108 -7.85 6.49 -13.50
C LEU A 108 -6.55 6.50 -12.71
N ILE A 109 -6.26 7.60 -12.02
CA ILE A 109 -5.14 7.70 -11.08
C ILE A 109 -5.67 7.45 -9.67
N ALA A 110 -5.27 6.32 -9.09
CA ALA A 110 -5.67 5.84 -7.77
C ALA A 110 -4.45 5.48 -6.91
N THR A 111 -3.37 6.26 -7.03
CA THR A 111 -2.06 6.02 -6.38
C THR A 111 -2.07 6.22 -4.86
N GLY A 112 -3.14 6.80 -4.31
CA GLY A 112 -3.25 7.08 -2.87
C GLY A 112 -2.28 8.17 -2.41
N ALA A 113 -1.72 7.98 -1.21
CA ALA A 113 -0.82 8.92 -0.54
C ALA A 113 0.36 8.17 0.09
N SER A 114 1.46 8.88 0.31
CA SER A 114 2.69 8.35 0.91
C SER A 114 2.90 8.88 2.33
N PRO A 115 3.54 8.11 3.22
CA PRO A 115 3.94 8.61 4.53
C PRO A 115 4.94 9.76 4.37
N VAL A 116 4.82 10.78 5.22
CA VAL A 116 5.81 11.87 5.29
C VAL A 116 6.93 11.43 6.22
N ILE A 117 8.09 11.15 5.66
CA ILE A 117 9.31 10.84 6.41
C ILE A 117 10.20 12.09 6.36
N PRO A 118 10.49 12.73 7.51
CA PRO A 118 11.38 13.89 7.57
C PRO A 118 12.75 13.62 6.94
N ASP A 119 13.24 14.57 6.16
CA ASP A 119 14.61 14.59 5.63
C ASP A 119 15.56 15.16 6.70
N LEU A 120 15.86 14.34 7.72
CA LEU A 120 16.71 14.69 8.85
C LEU A 120 17.71 13.56 9.14
N PRO A 121 18.89 13.87 9.72
CA PRO A 121 19.87 12.85 10.07
C PRO A 121 19.27 11.72 10.92
N GLY A 122 19.49 10.48 10.50
CA GLY A 122 19.04 9.27 11.19
C GLY A 122 17.63 8.78 10.81
N PHE A 123 16.89 9.49 9.95
CA PHE A 123 15.60 9.00 9.42
C PHE A 123 15.73 7.92 8.35
N ASP A 124 16.96 7.60 7.93
CA ASP A 124 17.35 6.51 7.05
C ASP A 124 17.74 5.22 7.79
N LEU A 125 17.80 5.24 9.13
CA LEU A 125 18.10 4.06 9.94
C LEU A 125 17.04 2.96 9.73
N SER A 126 17.48 1.69 9.77
CA SER A 126 16.61 0.53 9.53
C SER A 126 15.40 0.42 10.46
N GLY A 127 15.51 0.99 11.67
CA GLY A 127 14.41 1.06 12.65
C GLY A 127 13.37 2.16 12.37
N VAL A 128 13.64 3.07 11.43
CA VAL A 128 12.70 4.14 11.05
C VAL A 128 11.82 3.64 9.91
N MET A 129 10.53 3.50 10.20
CA MET A 129 9.58 2.85 9.31
C MET A 129 8.28 3.63 9.21
N GLY A 130 7.78 3.81 7.98
CA GLY A 130 6.38 4.12 7.74
C GLY A 130 5.53 2.84 7.72
N LEU A 131 4.21 2.99 7.83
CA LEU A 131 3.24 1.91 7.67
C LEU A 131 2.22 2.31 6.59
N LYS A 132 2.41 1.84 5.36
CA LYS A 132 1.56 2.19 4.22
C LYS A 132 1.21 0.99 3.34
N TYR A 133 2.19 0.18 2.99
CA TYR A 133 2.03 -1.01 2.16
C TYR A 133 2.00 -2.26 3.03
N LEU A 134 1.46 -3.36 2.50
CA LEU A 134 1.45 -4.65 3.22
C LEU A 134 2.86 -5.12 3.59
N GLU A 135 3.84 -4.82 2.74
CA GLU A 135 5.27 -5.07 3.01
C GLU A 135 5.81 -4.30 4.21
N ASP A 136 5.29 -3.09 4.50
CA ASP A 136 5.66 -2.35 5.70
C ASP A 136 5.18 -3.10 6.95
N GLY A 137 3.98 -3.68 6.90
CA GLY A 137 3.46 -4.55 7.96
C GLY A 137 4.34 -5.78 8.18
N ARG A 138 4.74 -6.48 7.09
CA ARG A 138 5.73 -7.57 7.14
C ARG A 138 7.03 -7.12 7.78
N ARG A 139 7.54 -5.95 7.40
CA ARG A 139 8.80 -5.39 7.91
C ARG A 139 8.71 -5.08 9.39
N VAL A 140 7.64 -4.42 9.85
CA VAL A 140 7.44 -4.09 11.27
C VAL A 140 7.36 -5.36 12.11
N LYS A 141 6.57 -6.36 11.71
CA LYS A 141 6.46 -7.62 12.47
C LYS A 141 7.80 -8.35 12.59
N ARG A 142 8.52 -8.51 11.48
CA ARG A 142 9.87 -9.11 11.46
C ARG A 142 10.83 -8.34 12.35
N PHE A 143 10.91 -7.02 12.18
CA PHE A 143 11.83 -6.17 12.94
C PHE A 143 11.59 -6.25 14.46
N VAL A 144 10.32 -6.24 14.89
CA VAL A 144 9.97 -6.37 16.31
C VAL A 144 10.48 -7.68 16.90
N VAL A 145 10.36 -8.79 16.16
CA VAL A 145 10.81 -10.12 16.58
C VAL A 145 12.34 -10.23 16.52
N ASP A 146 12.92 -9.95 15.36
CA ASP A 146 14.35 -10.15 15.09
C ASP A 146 15.25 -9.29 15.98
N GLN A 147 14.79 -8.09 16.33
CA GLN A 147 15.53 -7.16 17.20
C GLN A 147 15.09 -7.22 18.66
N ASN A 148 14.15 -8.12 19.02
CA ASN A 148 13.58 -8.22 20.36
C ASN A 148 13.18 -6.84 20.93
N VAL A 149 12.43 -6.07 20.13
CA VAL A 149 12.12 -4.66 20.42
C VAL A 149 11.34 -4.54 21.72
N ARG A 150 11.82 -3.69 22.63
CA ARG A 150 11.17 -3.40 23.93
C ARG A 150 10.63 -1.99 24.05
N ARG A 151 11.11 -1.05 23.25
CA ARG A 151 10.68 0.34 23.23
C ARG A 151 10.59 0.87 21.81
N VAL A 152 9.52 1.61 21.53
CA VAL A 152 9.26 2.27 20.25
C VAL A 152 8.94 3.75 20.50
N VAL A 153 9.43 4.62 19.63
CA VAL A 153 9.00 6.02 19.56
C VAL A 153 8.13 6.18 18.32
N ILE A 154 6.89 6.64 18.50
CA ILE A 154 5.99 6.99 17.40
C ILE A 154 6.05 8.50 17.17
N ILE A 155 6.39 8.89 15.94
CA ILE A 155 6.42 10.30 15.52
C ILE A 155 5.06 10.64 14.90
N GLY A 156 4.25 11.39 15.65
CA GLY A 156 2.87 11.75 15.31
C GLY A 156 1.86 11.21 16.32
N MET A 157 0.68 11.83 16.37
CA MET A 157 -0.46 11.38 17.20
C MET A 157 -1.78 11.50 16.39
N GLY A 158 -1.75 11.13 15.12
CA GLY A 158 -2.96 10.91 14.32
C GLY A 158 -3.55 9.52 14.56
N TYR A 159 -4.65 9.17 13.88
CA TYR A 159 -5.34 7.90 14.11
C TYR A 159 -4.43 6.67 13.91
N ILE A 160 -3.64 6.62 12.83
CA ILE A 160 -2.67 5.53 12.57
C ILE A 160 -1.66 5.39 13.72
N ALA A 161 -1.19 6.51 14.25
CA ALA A 161 -0.23 6.53 15.35
C ALA A 161 -0.85 5.99 16.65
N LEU A 162 -2.12 6.28 16.91
CA LEU A 162 -2.85 5.76 18.06
C LEU A 162 -3.15 4.26 17.92
N GLU A 163 -3.59 3.81 16.75
CA GLU A 163 -3.79 2.38 16.46
C GLU A 163 -2.49 1.58 16.64
N MET A 164 -1.36 2.14 16.17
CA MET A 164 -0.04 1.52 16.36
C MET A 164 0.42 1.56 17.81
N CYS A 165 0.13 2.64 18.55
CA CYS A 165 0.41 2.72 19.98
C CYS A 165 -0.33 1.60 20.72
N GLU A 166 -1.64 1.47 20.49
CA GLU A 166 -2.46 0.39 21.05
C GLU A 166 -1.90 -0.99 20.69
N ALA A 167 -1.62 -1.23 19.41
CA ALA A 167 -1.10 -2.51 18.92
C ALA A 167 0.23 -2.92 19.55
N LEU A 168 1.17 -1.98 19.70
CA LEU A 168 2.47 -2.25 20.31
C LEU A 168 2.35 -2.43 21.83
N ARG A 169 1.50 -1.63 22.50
CA ARG A 169 1.22 -1.78 23.93
C ARG A 169 0.57 -3.13 24.25
N ALA A 170 -0.30 -3.64 23.38
CA ALA A 170 -0.89 -4.97 23.51
C ALA A 170 0.14 -6.12 23.45
N ARG A 171 1.37 -5.83 22.98
CA ARG A 171 2.51 -6.75 22.92
C ARG A 171 3.56 -6.48 24.01
N ASP A 172 3.19 -5.74 25.06
CA ASP A 172 4.07 -5.34 26.16
C ASP A 172 5.30 -4.53 25.72
N ILE A 173 5.22 -3.85 24.57
CA ILE A 173 6.27 -2.94 24.10
C ILE A 173 6.01 -1.56 24.71
N GLU A 174 7.04 -0.91 25.25
CA GLU A 174 6.95 0.47 25.72
C GLU A 174 6.82 1.43 24.54
N VAL A 175 5.89 2.39 24.60
CA VAL A 175 5.65 3.33 23.51
C VAL A 175 5.71 4.75 24.04
N ASP A 176 6.62 5.53 23.48
CA ASP A 176 6.64 6.99 23.60
C ASP A 176 6.08 7.60 22.32
N MET A 177 5.28 8.66 22.45
CA MET A 177 4.72 9.37 21.29
C MET A 177 5.19 10.82 21.29
N VAL A 178 5.72 11.27 20.16
CA VAL A 178 6.24 12.63 20.00
C VAL A 178 5.49 13.34 18.89
N LYS A 179 5.07 14.59 19.14
CA LYS A 179 4.55 15.46 18.09
C LYS A 179 4.86 16.93 18.38
N PRO A 180 4.90 17.80 17.34
CA PRO A 180 5.26 19.21 17.51
C PRO A 180 4.15 20.09 18.13
N ARG A 181 2.89 19.62 18.25
CA ARG A 181 1.73 20.42 18.70
C ARG A 181 1.11 19.88 19.99
N PRO A 182 0.38 20.69 20.79
CA PRO A 182 -0.20 20.21 22.05
C PRO A 182 -1.48 19.37 21.87
N VAL A 183 -2.33 19.63 20.88
CA VAL A 183 -3.68 19.03 20.76
C VAL A 183 -3.65 17.57 20.28
N PHE A 184 -4.31 16.64 20.98
CA PHE A 184 -4.49 15.25 20.53
C PHE A 184 -5.48 15.16 19.38
N LEU A 185 -5.12 14.38 18.34
CA LEU A 185 -5.84 14.31 17.07
C LEU A 185 -5.99 15.71 16.42
N PRO A 186 -5.84 15.83 15.08
CA PRO A 186 -6.07 17.10 14.42
C PRO A 186 -7.53 17.57 14.53
#